data_AF-A0A7S1S4J7-F1
#
_entry.id   AF-A0A7S1S4J7-F1
#
_cell.length_a   1.000
_cell.length_b   1.000
_cell.length_c   1.000
_cell.angle_alpha   90.00
_cell.angle_beta   90.00
_cell.angle_gamma   90.00
#
_symmetry.space_group_name_H-M   'P 1'
#
loop_
_entity.id
_entity.type
_entity.pdbx_description
1 polymer ?
#
loop_
_entity_poly.entity_id
_entity_poly.type
_entity_poly.pdbx_seq_one_letter_code
_entity_poly.pdbx_strand_id
1 'polypeptide(L)'
;MPRRSASRRASLLVGAVALVGVALPFDAIACFVPLLGGKANWRFNDWRTETDGVRGGASTASLKGVTDIGAEFSGKLEAAEGIGAPFAGMTLRAELLQAPLTGLKGLSVDVAESDGLEYSFLLKLRGAAAGAMHTFRFKPAGPGPLELPFADFVPMLRGRPAPQPQPPLNLERVEAIALQADGNTGQKEGPFSLTIRSMAGIPGSHVAPEPPARTTRWTCAACGTMNFKTSSVCTRCGESPAGLEAKRIAKAKAAAEIGAKPKKWTCTGCGAVNFPTFTECHKCGALKG
;
A
#
# COMPACT_ATOMS: atom_id res chain seq x y z
N MET A 1 76.50 25.37 43.93
CA MET A 1 76.54 25.71 42.49
C MET A 1 76.08 24.50 41.69
N PRO A 2 74.95 24.61 40.98
CA PRO A 2 74.98 24.39 39.53
C PRO A 2 74.06 25.35 38.76
N ARG A 3 74.07 25.15 37.44
CA ARG A 3 73.86 26.08 36.32
C ARG A 3 72.40 26.49 36.05
N ARG A 4 72.25 27.72 35.54
CA ARG A 4 71.03 28.27 34.91
C ARG A 4 70.67 27.48 33.65
N SER A 5 69.39 27.14 33.47
CA SER A 5 68.83 26.77 32.16
C SER A 5 67.84 27.85 31.70
N ALA A 6 67.96 28.24 30.43
CA ALA A 6 67.14 29.26 29.80
C ALA A 6 65.92 28.61 29.12
N SER A 7 64.75 29.19 29.38
CA SER A 7 63.46 28.83 28.77
C SER A 7 63.38 29.34 27.33
N ARG A 8 63.07 28.46 26.37
CA ARG A 8 62.59 28.82 25.03
C ARG A 8 61.11 28.47 24.95
N ARG A 9 60.25 29.50 24.83
CA ARG A 9 58.84 29.36 24.47
C ARG A 9 58.72 29.19 22.95
N ALA A 10 58.10 28.10 22.51
CA ALA A 10 57.67 27.91 21.14
C ALA A 10 56.18 28.29 21.04
N SER A 11 55.88 29.32 20.25
CA SER A 11 54.51 29.72 19.92
C SER A 11 54.04 28.90 18.72
N LEU A 12 53.04 28.03 18.91
CA LEU A 12 52.28 27.45 17.80
C LEU A 12 51.07 28.33 17.50
N LEU A 13 51.04 28.89 16.29
CA LEU A 13 49.83 29.46 15.68
C LEU A 13 48.92 28.32 15.23
N VAL A 14 47.74 28.20 15.86
CA VAL A 14 46.67 27.33 15.39
C VAL A 14 45.82 28.15 14.42
N GLY A 15 45.90 27.82 13.12
CA GLY A 15 45.00 28.35 12.11
C GLY A 15 43.63 27.69 12.24
N ALA A 16 42.60 28.49 12.54
CA ALA A 16 41.22 28.03 12.54
C ALA A 16 40.71 27.90 11.09
N VAL A 17 40.47 26.68 10.64
CA VAL A 17 39.71 26.41 9.41
C VAL A 17 38.24 26.48 9.78
N ALA A 18 37.54 27.52 9.33
CA ALA A 18 36.11 27.63 9.46
C ALA A 18 35.43 26.63 8.50
N LEU A 19 34.96 25.51 9.05
CA LEU A 19 34.00 24.64 8.38
C LEU A 19 32.67 25.41 8.29
N VAL A 20 32.34 25.86 7.09
CA VAL A 20 31.00 26.35 6.75
C VAL A 20 30.06 25.16 6.84
N GLY A 21 29.44 24.99 8.01
CA GLY A 21 28.33 24.07 8.19
C GLY A 21 27.19 24.53 7.29
N VAL A 22 26.91 23.76 6.24
CA VAL A 22 25.61 23.83 5.57
C VAL A 22 24.61 23.30 6.59
N ALA A 23 24.02 24.21 7.37
CA ALA A 23 22.81 23.91 8.10
C ALA A 23 21.74 23.61 7.06
N LEU A 24 21.42 22.33 6.89
CA LEU A 24 20.22 21.93 6.15
C LEU A 24 19.03 22.58 6.86
N PRO A 25 18.27 23.47 6.20
CA PRO A 25 17.13 24.08 6.83
C PRO A 25 15.94 23.13 6.70
N PHE A 26 15.17 23.05 7.78
CA PHE A 26 13.89 22.35 7.91
C PHE A 26 13.96 20.83 7.92
N ASP A 27 14.02 20.29 9.15
CA ASP A 27 13.14 19.19 9.50
C ASP A 27 11.73 19.54 8.98
N ALA A 28 11.37 18.96 7.84
CA ALA A 28 9.98 18.70 7.57
C ALA A 28 9.54 17.77 8.70
N ILE A 29 8.99 18.33 9.77
CA ILE A 29 8.20 17.59 10.73
C ILE A 29 7.09 16.98 9.88
N ALA A 30 7.29 15.76 9.39
CA ALA A 30 6.24 14.97 8.82
C ALA A 30 5.19 14.90 9.93
N CYS A 31 4.11 15.64 9.77
CA CYS A 31 3.09 15.75 10.79
C CYS A 31 2.38 14.39 10.85
N PHE A 32 2.89 13.50 11.70
CA PHE A 32 2.30 12.19 11.92
C PHE A 32 0.84 12.37 12.33
N VAL A 33 -0.03 11.52 11.80
CA VAL A 33 -1.47 11.53 12.10
C VAL A 33 -1.70 10.67 13.34
N PRO A 34 -2.08 11.21 14.52
CA PRO A 34 -2.26 10.39 15.71
C PRO A 34 -3.36 9.34 15.49
N LEU A 35 -3.08 8.08 15.83
CA LEU A 35 -4.04 6.98 15.70
C LEU A 35 -4.42 6.40 17.06
N LEU A 36 -3.43 6.10 17.90
CA LEU A 36 -3.58 5.54 19.25
C LEU A 36 -2.42 6.01 20.16
N GLY A 37 -2.70 6.26 21.44
CA GLY A 37 -1.71 6.75 22.39
C GLY A 37 -1.18 8.16 22.12
N GLY A 38 -0.32 8.65 23.02
CA GLY A 38 0.11 10.05 23.01
C GLY A 38 -1.07 11.02 23.10
N LYS A 39 -1.39 11.70 21.99
CA LYS A 39 -2.56 12.60 21.88
C LYS A 39 -3.87 11.88 21.54
N ALA A 40 -3.80 10.59 21.21
CA ALA A 40 -4.94 9.75 20.86
C ALA A 40 -5.33 8.82 22.02
N ASN A 41 -6.60 8.43 22.09
CA ASN A 41 -7.08 7.48 23.10
C ASN A 41 -6.70 6.05 22.68
N TRP A 42 -6.13 5.27 23.61
CA TRP A 42 -5.78 3.85 23.39
C TRP A 42 -6.97 2.92 23.18
N ARG A 43 -8.20 3.34 23.52
CA ARG A 43 -9.43 2.55 23.39
C ARG A 43 -9.34 1.19 24.10
N PHE A 44 -8.72 1.14 25.29
CA PHE A 44 -8.41 -0.12 26.00
C PHE A 44 -9.59 -1.09 26.10
N ASN A 45 -10.81 -0.60 26.30
CA ASN A 45 -12.02 -1.42 26.43
C ASN A 45 -12.56 -1.99 25.11
N ASP A 46 -12.02 -1.57 23.97
CA ASP A 46 -12.43 -2.04 22.64
C ASP A 46 -11.49 -3.10 22.05
N TRP A 47 -10.29 -3.25 22.61
CA TRP A 47 -9.38 -4.31 22.21
C TRP A 47 -9.92 -5.68 22.60
N ARG A 48 -9.69 -6.67 21.75
CA ARG A 48 -10.11 -8.05 21.97
C ARG A 48 -8.91 -8.98 21.84
N THR A 49 -8.86 -10.00 22.68
CA THR A 49 -7.85 -11.04 22.62
C THR A 49 -8.13 -11.97 21.44
N GLU A 50 -7.09 -12.33 20.69
CA GLU A 50 -7.14 -13.33 19.63
C GLU A 50 -5.89 -14.21 19.73
N THR A 51 -6.06 -15.40 20.28
CA THR A 51 -4.97 -16.34 20.57
C THR A 51 -5.21 -17.67 19.88
N ASP A 52 -4.21 -18.55 19.93
CA ASP A 52 -4.31 -19.94 19.48
C ASP A 52 -5.33 -20.80 20.25
N GLY A 53 -6.00 -20.26 21.28
CA GLY A 53 -7.12 -20.93 21.98
C GLY A 53 -8.26 -21.37 21.06
N VAL A 54 -8.45 -20.68 19.92
CA VAL A 54 -9.41 -21.11 18.89
C VAL A 54 -9.06 -22.44 18.21
N ARG A 55 -7.81 -22.92 18.40
CA ARG A 55 -7.31 -24.23 17.95
C ARG A 55 -6.99 -25.16 19.13
N GLY A 56 -7.41 -24.82 20.35
CA GLY A 56 -7.08 -25.57 21.57
C GLY A 56 -5.73 -25.21 22.20
N GLY A 57 -5.11 -24.10 21.81
CA GLY A 57 -3.90 -23.59 22.46
C GLY A 57 -4.18 -22.91 23.80
N ALA A 58 -3.12 -22.66 24.56
CA ALA A 58 -3.20 -22.04 25.89
C ALA A 58 -2.51 -20.66 25.96
N SER A 59 -2.13 -20.08 24.81
CA SER A 59 -1.45 -18.79 24.81
C SER A 59 -2.38 -17.67 25.26
N THR A 60 -1.81 -16.69 25.97
CA THR A 60 -2.53 -15.56 26.56
C THR A 60 -1.94 -14.24 26.07
N ALA A 61 -2.80 -13.22 25.93
CA ALA A 61 -2.42 -11.86 25.58
C ALA A 61 -3.32 -10.85 26.29
N SER A 62 -2.74 -9.71 26.64
CA SER A 62 -3.45 -8.55 27.18
C SER A 62 -2.84 -7.25 26.65
N LEU A 63 -3.64 -6.18 26.68
CA LEU A 63 -3.18 -4.81 26.43
C LEU A 63 -3.65 -3.94 27.59
N LYS A 64 -2.72 -3.35 28.33
CA LYS A 64 -3.01 -2.55 29.52
C LYS A 64 -2.31 -1.21 29.47
N GLY A 65 -2.94 -0.19 30.03
CA GLY A 65 -2.29 1.11 30.19
C GLY A 65 -1.20 1.03 31.24
N VAL A 66 -0.05 1.61 30.94
CA VAL A 66 1.05 1.86 31.88
C VAL A 66 1.13 3.36 32.09
N THR A 67 0.87 3.79 33.32
CA THR A 67 0.80 5.21 33.70
C THR A 67 2.04 5.95 33.22
N ASP A 68 1.84 7.10 32.59
CA ASP A 68 2.87 8.00 32.04
C ASP A 68 3.81 7.43 30.97
N ILE A 69 3.63 6.17 30.54
CA ILE A 69 4.46 5.52 29.52
C ILE A 69 3.67 5.24 28.24
N GLY A 70 2.54 4.53 28.34
CA GLY A 70 1.81 4.08 27.15
C GLY A 70 0.92 2.87 27.38
N ALA A 71 0.95 1.92 26.45
CA ALA A 71 0.24 0.65 26.53
C ALA A 71 1.22 -0.52 26.47
N GLU A 72 1.14 -1.42 27.44
CA GLU A 72 1.88 -2.69 27.45
C GLU A 72 1.04 -3.78 26.79
N PHE A 73 1.58 -4.37 25.73
CA PHE A 73 1.15 -5.61 25.13
C PHE A 73 1.96 -6.76 25.72
N SER A 74 1.33 -7.59 26.54
CA SER A 74 2.02 -8.64 27.30
C SER A 74 1.19 -9.93 27.42
N GLY A 75 1.88 -11.04 27.66
CA GLY A 75 1.25 -12.35 27.77
C GLY A 75 2.24 -13.50 27.83
N LYS A 76 1.76 -14.72 27.55
CA LYS A 76 2.58 -15.94 27.49
C LYS A 76 2.23 -16.77 26.26
N LEU A 77 3.23 -17.17 25.50
CA LEU A 77 3.11 -18.20 24.47
C LEU A 77 3.22 -19.58 25.11
N GLU A 78 2.34 -20.49 24.73
CA GLU A 78 2.33 -21.88 25.20
C GLU A 78 2.34 -22.81 24.00
N ALA A 79 3.43 -23.54 23.80
CA ALA A 79 3.50 -24.55 22.75
C ALA A 79 2.57 -25.72 23.09
N ALA A 80 1.85 -26.22 22.08
CA ALA A 80 1.02 -27.41 22.23
C ALA A 80 1.22 -28.33 21.02
N GLU A 81 1.23 -29.63 21.29
CA GLU A 81 1.41 -30.63 20.24
C GLU A 81 0.19 -30.68 19.31
N GLY A 82 0.45 -30.84 18.01
CA GLY A 82 -0.60 -31.08 17.01
C GLY A 82 -1.41 -29.86 16.55
N ILE A 83 -1.28 -28.68 17.17
CA ILE A 83 -2.09 -27.50 16.81
C ILE A 83 -1.35 -26.46 15.96
N GLY A 84 -0.04 -26.64 15.73
CA GLY A 84 0.84 -25.72 14.99
C GLY A 84 1.54 -24.69 15.89
N ALA A 85 2.21 -23.70 15.29
CA ALA A 85 2.91 -22.68 16.07
C ALA A 85 1.94 -21.87 16.95
N PRO A 86 2.31 -21.58 18.21
CA PRO A 86 1.48 -20.80 19.10
C PRO A 86 1.44 -19.32 18.70
N PHE A 87 0.38 -18.62 19.08
CA PHE A 87 0.29 -17.18 18.90
C PHE A 87 -0.62 -16.55 19.93
N ALA A 88 -0.32 -15.31 20.27
CA ALA A 88 -1.11 -14.49 21.16
C ALA A 88 -1.18 -13.06 20.61
N GLY A 89 -2.38 -12.52 20.46
CA GLY A 89 -2.57 -11.20 19.89
C GLY A 89 -3.71 -10.41 20.50
N MET A 90 -3.65 -9.10 20.26
CA MET A 90 -4.68 -8.13 20.61
C MET A 90 -5.14 -7.44 19.33
N THR A 91 -6.44 -7.41 19.09
CA THR A 91 -7.07 -6.86 17.87
C THR A 91 -8.00 -5.70 18.19
N LEU A 92 -8.01 -4.69 17.33
CA LEU A 92 -8.88 -3.51 17.41
C LEU A 92 -9.54 -3.27 16.05
N ARG A 93 -10.83 -2.94 16.04
CA ARG A 93 -11.53 -2.55 14.82
C ARG A 93 -10.96 -1.23 14.28
N ALA A 94 -10.64 -1.20 12.99
CA ALA A 94 -9.99 -0.05 12.35
C ALA A 94 -10.87 1.22 12.35
N GLU A 95 -12.20 1.07 12.38
CA GLU A 95 -13.16 2.18 12.49
C GLU A 95 -13.07 2.97 13.81
N LEU A 96 -12.42 2.39 14.84
CA LEU A 96 -12.25 3.02 16.15
C LEU A 96 -10.96 3.84 16.25
N LEU A 97 -10.11 3.81 15.21
CA LEU A 97 -8.93 4.65 15.13
C LEU A 97 -9.33 6.12 15.01
N GLN A 98 -8.52 7.02 15.55
CA GLN A 98 -8.80 8.46 15.50
C GLN A 98 -8.84 9.03 14.06
N ALA A 99 -8.17 8.37 13.12
CA ALA A 99 -8.18 8.71 11.70
C ALA A 99 -8.18 7.42 10.86
N PRO A 100 -8.72 7.45 9.63
CA PRO A 100 -8.67 6.31 8.73
C PRO A 100 -7.23 6.02 8.27
N LEU A 101 -6.99 4.78 7.84
CA LEU A 101 -5.69 4.40 7.28
C LEU A 101 -5.49 4.90 5.83
N THR A 102 -6.57 5.27 5.15
CA THR A 102 -6.50 5.83 3.79
C THR A 102 -5.79 7.18 3.79
N GLY A 103 -4.97 7.42 2.76
CA GLY A 103 -4.12 8.63 2.69
C GLY A 103 -2.85 8.55 3.56
N LEU A 104 -2.54 7.37 4.12
CA LEU A 104 -1.28 7.07 4.79
C LEU A 104 -0.44 6.07 3.99
N LYS A 105 0.89 6.20 4.07
CA LYS A 105 1.86 5.34 3.37
C LYS A 105 2.46 4.27 4.28
N GLY A 106 2.21 4.38 5.59
CA GLY A 106 2.67 3.46 6.61
C GLY A 106 2.25 3.93 8.00
N LEU A 107 2.73 3.21 9.01
CA LEU A 107 2.53 3.52 10.42
C LEU A 107 3.88 3.84 11.07
N SER A 108 3.87 4.68 12.09
CA SER A 108 4.97 4.87 13.02
C SER A 108 4.53 4.34 14.39
N VAL A 109 5.27 3.38 14.93
CA VAL A 109 5.04 2.79 16.26
C VAL A 109 6.16 3.23 17.18
N ASP A 110 5.85 4.03 18.18
CA ASP A 110 6.84 4.55 19.13
C ASP A 110 6.98 3.61 20.33
N VAL A 111 8.04 2.81 20.35
CA VAL A 111 8.30 1.80 21.38
C VAL A 111 8.91 2.47 22.62
N ALA A 112 8.34 2.20 23.78
CA ALA A 112 8.88 2.60 25.07
C ALA A 112 9.89 1.59 25.59
N GLU A 113 9.48 0.32 25.65
CA GLU A 113 10.23 -0.78 26.23
C GLU A 113 9.96 -2.06 25.44
N SER A 114 10.94 -2.96 25.36
CA SER A 114 10.80 -4.24 24.69
C SER A 114 11.67 -5.29 25.37
N ASP A 115 11.17 -6.51 25.44
CA ASP A 115 11.89 -7.72 25.80
C ASP A 115 12.87 -8.24 24.72
N GLY A 116 12.99 -7.53 23.60
CA GLY A 116 13.87 -7.90 22.50
C GLY A 116 13.36 -9.07 21.67
N LEU A 117 12.08 -9.43 21.76
CA LEU A 117 11.45 -10.41 20.87
C LEU A 117 10.99 -9.78 19.55
N GLU A 118 10.71 -10.63 18.56
CA GLU A 118 10.10 -10.23 17.29
C GLU A 118 8.58 -10.31 17.39
N TYR A 119 7.93 -9.23 16.98
CA TYR A 119 6.49 -9.03 16.99
C TYR A 119 5.95 -8.85 15.58
N SER A 120 4.64 -9.03 15.44
CA SER A 120 3.93 -8.84 14.19
C SER A 120 2.86 -7.75 14.35
N PHE A 121 2.83 -6.78 13.43
CA PHE A 121 1.69 -5.90 13.21
C PHE A 121 0.85 -6.45 12.05
N LEU A 122 -0.45 -6.53 12.23
CA LEU A 122 -1.37 -7.20 11.33
C LEU A 122 -2.45 -6.25 10.85
N LEU A 123 -2.76 -6.30 9.56
CA LEU A 123 -3.94 -5.68 8.97
C LEU A 123 -4.87 -6.79 8.47
N LYS A 124 -6.13 -6.77 8.95
CA LYS A 124 -7.16 -7.73 8.54
C LYS A 124 -8.10 -7.04 7.56
N LEU A 125 -8.35 -7.69 6.43
CA LEU A 125 -9.19 -7.14 5.38
C LEU A 125 -10.58 -7.75 5.43
N ARG A 126 -11.60 -6.89 5.36
CA ARG A 126 -13.01 -7.28 5.25
C ARG A 126 -13.23 -8.22 4.07
N GLY A 127 -13.82 -9.38 4.34
CA GLY A 127 -14.12 -10.38 3.32
C GLY A 127 -12.89 -11.10 2.76
N ALA A 128 -11.75 -11.05 3.46
CA ALA A 128 -10.65 -11.96 3.19
C ALA A 128 -10.98 -13.39 3.67
N ALA A 129 -10.28 -14.38 3.13
CA ALA A 129 -10.43 -15.77 3.57
C ALA A 129 -10.05 -15.92 5.06
N ALA A 130 -10.65 -16.87 5.77
CA ALA A 130 -10.33 -17.12 7.16
C ALA A 130 -8.83 -17.43 7.35
N GLY A 131 -8.18 -16.65 8.23
CA GLY A 131 -6.74 -16.72 8.49
C GLY A 131 -5.88 -15.96 7.47
N ALA A 132 -6.47 -15.18 6.55
CA ALA A 132 -5.75 -14.26 5.68
C ALA A 132 -5.54 -12.91 6.36
N MET A 133 -4.32 -12.38 6.29
CA MET A 133 -3.93 -11.10 6.89
C MET A 133 -2.71 -10.52 6.18
N HIS A 134 -2.52 -9.21 6.25
CA HIS A 134 -1.28 -8.58 5.84
C HIS A 134 -0.42 -8.37 7.08
N THR A 135 0.83 -8.84 7.05
CA THR A 135 1.70 -8.90 8.22
C THR A 135 2.97 -8.10 7.98
N PHE A 136 3.32 -7.25 8.94
CA PHE A 136 4.64 -6.63 9.05
C PHE A 136 5.32 -7.18 10.31
N ARG A 137 6.49 -7.79 10.16
CA ARG A 137 7.27 -8.31 11.29
C ARG A 137 8.32 -7.29 11.70
N PHE A 138 8.51 -7.12 12.99
CA PHE A 138 9.48 -6.18 13.52
C PHE A 138 10.08 -6.64 14.85
N LYS A 139 11.34 -6.29 15.06
CA LYS A 139 12.06 -6.51 16.32
C LYS A 139 12.58 -5.16 16.81
N PRO A 140 12.04 -4.60 17.90
CA PRO A 140 12.54 -3.34 18.44
C PRO A 140 14.02 -3.46 18.85
N ALA A 141 14.86 -2.58 18.33
CA ALA A 141 16.27 -2.50 18.72
C ALA A 141 16.49 -1.77 20.06
N GLY A 142 15.46 -1.03 20.51
CA GLY A 142 15.46 -0.21 21.71
C GLY A 142 14.26 0.75 21.69
N PRO A 143 14.19 1.69 22.64
CA PRO A 143 13.14 2.71 22.67
C PRO A 143 13.22 3.65 21.46
N GLY A 144 12.08 4.03 20.89
CA GLY A 144 11.99 4.99 19.80
C GLY A 144 10.97 4.62 18.72
N PRO A 145 10.82 5.48 17.70
CA PRO A 145 9.91 5.25 16.59
C PRO A 145 10.42 4.17 15.65
N LEU A 146 9.52 3.27 15.25
CA LEU A 146 9.71 2.32 14.18
C LEU A 146 8.71 2.63 13.05
N GLU A 147 9.20 2.74 11.82
CA GLU A 147 8.33 2.88 10.65
C GLU A 147 7.94 1.50 10.09
N LEU A 148 6.65 1.36 9.78
CA LEU A 148 6.03 0.18 9.20
C LEU A 148 5.40 0.61 7.87
N PRO A 149 6.18 0.72 6.77
CA PRO A 149 5.65 1.09 5.47
C PRO A 149 4.61 0.06 4.98
N PHE A 150 3.47 0.52 4.46
CA PHE A 150 2.43 -0.40 3.96
C PHE A 150 2.91 -1.23 2.76
N ALA A 151 3.91 -0.75 2.02
CA ALA A 151 4.53 -1.50 0.92
C ALA A 151 5.25 -2.78 1.38
N ASP A 152 5.65 -2.85 2.65
CA ASP A 152 6.45 -3.95 3.20
C ASP A 152 5.58 -4.97 3.94
N PHE A 153 4.26 -4.75 4.01
CA PHE A 153 3.31 -5.71 4.56
C PHE A 153 3.17 -6.91 3.62
N VAL A 154 3.47 -8.10 4.13
CA VAL A 154 3.40 -9.35 3.38
C VAL A 154 2.01 -9.98 3.56
N PRO A 155 1.29 -10.33 2.49
CA PRO A 155 0.05 -11.08 2.62
C PRO A 155 0.34 -12.52 3.07
N MET A 156 -0.28 -12.91 4.17
CA MET A 156 -0.15 -14.21 4.81
C MET A 156 -1.51 -14.93 4.83
N LEU A 157 -1.48 -16.25 4.69
CA LEU A 157 -2.61 -17.15 4.86
C LEU A 157 -2.22 -18.25 5.85
N ARG A 158 -2.89 -18.27 7.02
CA ARG A 158 -2.66 -19.26 8.09
C ARG A 158 -1.17 -19.38 8.48
N GLY A 159 -0.51 -18.23 8.66
CA GLY A 159 0.88 -18.15 9.12
C GLY A 159 1.95 -18.37 8.04
N ARG A 160 1.56 -18.54 6.76
CA ARG A 160 2.49 -18.69 5.63
C ARG A 160 2.24 -17.60 4.58
N PRO A 161 3.22 -17.22 3.74
CA PRO A 161 2.98 -16.31 2.63
C PRO A 161 1.82 -16.79 1.74
N ALA A 162 0.94 -15.86 1.36
CA ALA A 162 -0.20 -16.15 0.51
C ALA A 162 0.25 -16.68 -0.87
N PRO A 163 -0.52 -17.61 -1.48
CA PRO A 163 -0.21 -18.12 -2.80
C PRO A 163 -0.27 -17.02 -3.87
N GLN A 164 0.43 -17.23 -4.98
CA GLN A 164 0.41 -16.29 -6.10
C GLN A 164 -0.89 -16.41 -6.93
N PRO A 165 -1.41 -15.30 -7.49
CA PRO A 165 -0.99 -13.93 -7.25
C PRO A 165 -1.35 -13.47 -5.84
N GLN A 166 -0.40 -12.83 -5.16
CA GLN A 166 -0.60 -12.33 -3.81
C GLN A 166 -1.67 -11.23 -3.75
N PRO A 167 -2.60 -11.26 -2.78
CA PRO A 167 -3.65 -10.25 -2.66
C PRO A 167 -3.07 -8.89 -2.25
N PRO A 168 -3.42 -7.80 -2.96
CA PRO A 168 -2.92 -6.47 -2.62
C PRO A 168 -3.48 -5.99 -1.28
N LEU A 169 -2.71 -5.16 -0.57
CA LEU A 169 -3.18 -4.45 0.60
C LEU A 169 -4.09 -3.30 0.17
N ASN A 170 -5.40 -3.45 0.38
CA ASN A 170 -6.35 -2.36 0.14
C ASN A 170 -6.76 -1.74 1.49
N LEU A 171 -6.29 -0.51 1.73
CA LEU A 171 -6.53 0.22 2.99
C LEU A 171 -8.01 0.54 3.24
N GLU A 172 -8.83 0.70 2.19
CA GLU A 172 -10.28 0.90 2.34
C GLU A 172 -11.00 -0.34 2.89
N ARG A 173 -10.37 -1.51 2.74
CA ARG A 173 -10.91 -2.79 3.21
C ARG A 173 -10.36 -3.20 4.56
N VAL A 174 -9.44 -2.47 5.17
CA VAL A 174 -8.92 -2.81 6.50
C VAL A 174 -10.06 -2.67 7.52
N GLU A 175 -10.42 -3.79 8.15
CA GLU A 175 -11.47 -3.85 9.16
C GLU A 175 -10.92 -3.90 10.58
N ALA A 176 -9.70 -4.41 10.75
CA ALA A 176 -9.04 -4.49 12.05
C ALA A 176 -7.52 -4.40 11.93
N ILE A 177 -6.91 -3.87 12.98
CA ILE A 177 -5.47 -3.91 13.22
C ILE A 177 -5.19 -4.87 14.37
N ALA A 178 -4.02 -5.49 14.42
CA ALA A 178 -3.62 -6.29 15.56
C ALA A 178 -2.12 -6.26 15.84
N LEU A 179 -1.77 -6.38 17.12
CA LEU A 179 -0.43 -6.69 17.61
C LEU A 179 -0.40 -8.17 17.98
N GLN A 180 0.67 -8.88 17.61
CA GLN A 180 0.78 -10.31 17.85
C GLN A 180 2.21 -10.71 18.20
N ALA A 181 2.36 -11.56 19.22
CA ALA A 181 3.53 -12.40 19.44
C ALA A 181 3.25 -13.76 18.79
N ASP A 182 4.15 -14.25 17.93
CA ASP A 182 3.93 -15.50 17.19
C ASP A 182 5.13 -16.44 17.24
N GLY A 183 4.87 -17.72 17.47
CA GLY A 183 5.91 -18.74 17.62
C GLY A 183 6.67 -19.09 16.35
N ASN A 184 6.36 -18.47 15.19
CA ASN A 184 7.14 -18.66 13.97
C ASN A 184 8.35 -17.71 13.90
N THR A 185 8.43 -16.68 14.74
CA THR A 185 9.51 -15.67 14.72
C THR A 185 10.63 -15.95 15.71
N GLY A 186 10.51 -17.00 16.54
CA GLY A 186 11.61 -17.53 17.33
C GLY A 186 11.17 -18.20 18.62
N GLN A 187 10.56 -17.43 19.53
CA GLN A 187 10.13 -17.94 20.82
C GLN A 187 8.80 -18.69 20.69
N LYS A 188 8.84 -20.00 20.92
CA LYS A 188 7.65 -20.86 20.87
C LYS A 188 6.94 -20.97 22.21
N GLU A 189 7.58 -20.59 23.31
CA GLU A 189 7.02 -20.70 24.65
C GLU A 189 7.63 -19.65 25.57
N GLY A 190 6.86 -19.14 26.52
CA GLY A 190 7.32 -18.23 27.56
C GLY A 190 6.69 -16.84 27.49
N PRO A 191 7.05 -15.94 28.43
CA PRO A 191 6.45 -14.62 28.51
C PRO A 191 6.93 -13.72 27.38
N PHE A 192 6.10 -12.73 27.03
CA PHE A 192 6.47 -11.61 26.18
C PHE A 192 5.93 -10.30 26.77
N SER A 193 6.63 -9.19 26.54
CA SER A 193 6.18 -7.83 26.86
C SER A 193 6.78 -6.78 25.91
N LEU A 194 5.90 -5.94 25.38
CA LEU A 194 6.21 -4.80 24.53
C LEU A 194 5.38 -3.58 24.98
N THR A 195 6.05 -2.50 25.38
CA THR A 195 5.37 -1.26 25.75
C THR A 195 5.49 -0.24 24.62
N ILE A 196 4.35 0.28 24.16
CA ILE A 196 4.24 1.25 23.07
C ILE A 196 3.70 2.56 23.63
N ARG A 197 4.38 3.68 23.36
CA ARG A 197 3.93 5.03 23.80
C ARG A 197 2.79 5.54 22.93
N SER A 198 2.94 5.39 21.61
CA SER A 198 1.95 5.84 20.64
C SER A 198 2.08 5.14 19.29
N MET A 199 1.03 5.20 18.49
CA MET A 199 1.01 4.81 17.09
C MET A 199 0.39 5.93 16.27
N ALA A 200 1.03 6.24 15.16
CA ALA A 200 0.61 7.31 14.27
C ALA A 200 0.73 6.90 12.80
N GLY A 201 -0.04 7.56 11.95
CA GLY A 201 0.02 7.42 10.50
C GLY A 201 1.15 8.25 9.91
N ILE A 202 1.87 7.68 8.95
CA ILE A 202 2.84 8.40 8.13
C ILE A 202 2.11 8.98 6.91
N PRO A 203 2.03 10.32 6.74
CA PRO A 203 1.35 10.92 5.60
C PRO A 203 1.92 10.47 4.25
N GLY A 204 1.04 10.26 3.27
CA GLY A 204 1.38 9.86 1.90
C GLY A 204 0.44 8.75 1.42
N SER A 205 0.33 8.50 0.12
CA SER A 205 -0.61 7.47 -0.36
C SER A 205 0.11 6.14 -0.59
N HIS A 206 -0.35 5.07 0.07
CA HIS A 206 -0.08 3.71 -0.41
C HIS A 206 -1.00 3.42 -1.59
N VAL A 207 -0.40 3.30 -2.78
CA VAL A 207 -1.12 2.88 -3.98
C VAL A 207 -1.08 1.36 -4.02
N ALA A 208 -2.20 0.72 -3.64
CA ALA A 208 -2.37 -0.70 -3.90
C ALA A 208 -2.21 -0.94 -5.40
N PRO A 209 -1.46 -1.97 -5.84
CA PRO A 209 -1.40 -2.28 -7.26
C PRO A 209 -2.83 -2.51 -7.74
N GLU A 210 -3.24 -1.79 -8.79
CA GLU A 210 -4.60 -1.91 -9.31
C GLU A 210 -4.85 -3.40 -9.57
N PRO A 211 -5.90 -4.00 -8.95
CA PRO A 211 -6.24 -5.37 -9.27
C PRO A 211 -6.43 -5.40 -10.79
N PRO A 212 -5.81 -6.36 -11.52
CA PRO A 212 -5.89 -6.39 -12.96
C PRO A 212 -7.35 -6.27 -13.32
N ALA A 213 -7.69 -5.27 -14.15
CA ALA A 213 -9.06 -4.92 -14.47
C ALA A 213 -9.84 -6.22 -14.65
N ARG A 214 -10.89 -6.42 -13.83
CA ARG A 214 -11.71 -7.62 -13.88
C ARG A 214 -12.30 -7.71 -15.28
N THR A 215 -11.58 -8.35 -16.20
CA THR A 215 -12.03 -8.70 -17.54
C THR A 215 -13.00 -9.87 -17.43
N THR A 216 -13.85 -9.90 -16.40
CA THR A 216 -14.79 -10.98 -16.12
C THR A 216 -15.89 -11.04 -17.18
N ARG A 217 -15.98 -10.01 -18.04
CA ARG A 217 -16.98 -9.89 -19.08
C ARG A 217 -16.42 -9.24 -20.34
N TRP A 218 -16.99 -9.58 -21.49
CA TRP A 218 -16.78 -8.87 -22.76
C TRP A 218 -18.13 -8.52 -23.39
N THR A 219 -18.22 -7.33 -23.99
CA THR A 219 -19.43 -6.88 -24.68
C THR A 219 -19.30 -7.21 -26.16
N CYS A 220 -20.28 -7.94 -26.71
CA CYS A 220 -20.30 -8.29 -28.12
C CYS A 220 -20.48 -7.03 -28.98
N ALA A 221 -19.51 -6.73 -29.83
CA ALA A 221 -19.59 -5.56 -30.72
C ALA A 221 -20.58 -5.74 -31.88
N ALA A 222 -21.10 -6.95 -32.13
CA ALA A 222 -22.16 -7.17 -33.11
C ALA A 222 -23.56 -6.82 -32.58
N CYS A 223 -23.86 -7.15 -31.32
CA CYS A 223 -25.22 -7.10 -30.78
C CYS A 223 -25.35 -6.45 -29.39
N GLY A 224 -24.25 -5.98 -28.80
CA GLY A 224 -24.21 -5.31 -27.49
C GLY A 224 -24.35 -6.23 -26.28
N THR A 225 -24.51 -7.55 -26.46
CA THR A 225 -24.69 -8.48 -25.33
C THR A 225 -23.40 -8.63 -24.54
N MET A 226 -23.51 -8.51 -23.21
CA MET A 226 -22.43 -8.79 -22.28
C MET A 226 -22.32 -10.30 -22.04
N ASN A 227 -21.13 -10.86 -22.22
CA ASN A 227 -20.81 -12.27 -22.06
C ASN A 227 -19.79 -12.44 -20.93
N PHE A 228 -19.69 -13.65 -20.36
CA PHE A 228 -18.63 -13.98 -19.41
C PHE A 228 -17.28 -14.11 -20.12
N LYS A 229 -16.17 -13.86 -19.43
CA LYS A 229 -14.81 -14.06 -19.98
C LYS A 229 -14.58 -15.47 -20.55
N THR A 230 -15.19 -16.48 -19.92
CA THR A 230 -15.09 -17.88 -20.32
C THR A 230 -15.88 -18.21 -21.58
N SER A 231 -16.80 -17.35 -22.01
CA SER A 231 -17.57 -17.56 -23.24
C SER A 231 -16.69 -17.26 -24.45
N SER A 232 -16.41 -18.29 -25.26
CA SER A 232 -15.68 -18.19 -26.53
C SER A 232 -16.52 -17.57 -27.66
N VAL A 233 -17.83 -17.53 -27.49
CA VAL A 233 -18.82 -16.98 -28.43
C VAL A 233 -19.89 -16.17 -27.69
N CYS A 234 -20.54 -15.25 -28.41
CA CYS A 234 -21.64 -14.47 -27.84
C CYS A 234 -22.84 -15.36 -27.58
N THR A 235 -23.39 -15.32 -26.37
CA THR A 235 -24.55 -16.12 -25.97
C THR A 235 -25.83 -15.73 -26.71
N ARG A 236 -25.92 -14.50 -27.23
CA ARG A 236 -27.07 -14.03 -28.02
C ARG A 236 -26.94 -14.33 -29.51
N CYS A 237 -25.79 -14.03 -30.12
CA CYS A 237 -25.65 -14.04 -31.59
C CYS A 237 -24.60 -15.03 -32.12
N GLY A 238 -23.94 -15.80 -31.26
CA GLY A 238 -22.92 -16.80 -31.65
C GLY A 238 -21.59 -16.23 -32.15
N GLU A 239 -21.48 -14.91 -32.31
CA GLU A 239 -20.28 -14.25 -32.82
C GLU A 239 -19.12 -14.35 -31.82
N SER A 240 -17.92 -14.71 -32.29
CA SER A 240 -16.72 -14.77 -31.44
C SER A 240 -15.96 -13.43 -31.48
N PRO A 241 -15.20 -13.10 -30.41
CA PRO A 241 -14.32 -11.93 -30.43
C PRO A 241 -13.34 -11.94 -31.62
N ALA A 242 -12.82 -13.11 -31.99
CA ALA A 242 -11.92 -13.28 -33.13
C ALA A 242 -12.64 -13.02 -34.47
N GLY A 243 -13.88 -13.48 -34.63
CA GLY A 243 -14.70 -13.24 -35.83
C GLY A 243 -15.03 -11.76 -36.02
N LEU A 244 -15.35 -11.06 -34.94
CA LEU A 244 -15.55 -9.60 -34.92
C LEU A 244 -14.29 -8.84 -35.31
N GLU A 245 -13.14 -9.24 -34.80
CA GLU A 245 -11.86 -8.58 -35.13
C GLU A 245 -11.46 -8.82 -36.59
N ALA A 246 -11.63 -10.04 -37.10
CA ALA A 246 -11.40 -10.34 -38.51
C ALA A 246 -12.30 -9.48 -39.43
N LYS A 247 -13.58 -9.31 -39.06
CA LYS A 247 -14.52 -8.42 -39.79
C LYS A 247 -14.09 -6.95 -39.73
N ARG A 248 -13.60 -6.48 -38.58
CA ARG A 248 -13.08 -5.11 -38.43
C ARG A 248 -11.85 -4.87 -39.29
N ILE A 249 -10.91 -5.81 -39.30
CA ILE A 249 -9.70 -5.74 -40.15
C ILE A 249 -10.09 -5.78 -41.63
N ALA A 250 -10.99 -6.67 -42.03
CA ALA A 250 -11.47 -6.73 -43.41
C ALA A 250 -12.15 -5.43 -43.83
N LYS A 251 -12.99 -4.84 -42.97
CA LYS A 251 -13.63 -3.54 -43.23
C LYS A 251 -12.61 -2.40 -43.33
N ALA A 252 -11.58 -2.40 -42.49
CA ALA A 252 -10.51 -1.41 -42.54
C ALA A 252 -9.67 -1.53 -43.82
N LYS A 253 -9.36 -2.76 -44.25
CA LYS A 253 -8.69 -3.02 -45.53
C LYS A 253 -9.53 -2.58 -46.73
N ALA A 254 -10.82 -2.94 -46.75
CA ALA A 254 -11.73 -2.48 -47.80
C ALA A 254 -11.86 -0.95 -47.84
N ALA A 255 -11.89 -0.29 -46.68
CA ALA A 255 -11.89 1.17 -46.61
C ALA A 255 -10.57 1.83 -47.05
N ALA A 256 -9.44 1.10 -46.98
CA ALA A 256 -8.14 1.56 -47.47
C ALA A 256 -7.98 1.34 -48.98
N GLU A 257 -8.58 0.28 -49.54
CA GLU A 257 -8.59 -0.01 -50.98
C GLU A 257 -9.55 0.90 -51.77
N ILE A 258 -10.65 1.36 -51.15
CA ILE A 258 -11.49 2.43 -51.68
C ILE A 258 -10.78 3.78 -51.43
N GLY A 259 -9.79 4.07 -52.25
CA GLY A 259 -8.90 5.23 -52.13
C GLY A 259 -9.59 6.57 -51.89
N ALA A 260 -9.03 7.35 -50.97
CA ALA A 260 -9.17 8.80 -50.74
C ALA A 260 -10.58 9.41 -50.87
N LYS A 261 -11.15 9.84 -49.73
CA LYS A 261 -12.25 10.83 -49.72
C LYS A 261 -11.89 11.98 -50.67
N PRO A 262 -12.72 12.31 -51.67
CA PRO A 262 -12.39 13.36 -52.61
C PRO A 262 -12.22 14.67 -51.83
N LYS A 263 -11.17 15.44 -52.13
CA LYS A 263 -10.80 16.64 -51.36
C LYS A 263 -11.65 17.83 -51.79
N LYS A 264 -11.97 18.71 -50.84
CA LYS A 264 -12.60 20.02 -51.14
C LYS A 264 -11.68 20.80 -52.08
N TRP A 265 -12.25 21.57 -52.99
CA TRP A 265 -11.49 22.37 -53.97
C TRP A 265 -11.81 23.86 -53.79
N THR A 266 -10.81 24.72 -54.01
CA THR A 266 -10.97 26.17 -53.89
C THR A 266 -11.19 26.78 -55.27
N CYS A 267 -12.25 27.56 -55.41
CA CYS A 267 -12.54 28.27 -56.66
C CYS A 267 -11.46 29.30 -56.98
N THR A 268 -10.89 29.24 -58.19
CA THR A 268 -9.88 30.18 -58.67
C THR A 268 -10.46 31.56 -59.00
N GLY A 269 -11.75 31.65 -59.31
CA GLY A 269 -12.42 32.92 -59.63
C GLY A 269 -12.78 33.76 -58.40
N CYS A 270 -13.20 33.14 -57.29
CA CYS A 270 -13.70 33.88 -56.12
C CYS A 270 -13.17 33.40 -54.76
N GLY A 271 -12.29 32.41 -54.73
CA GLY A 271 -11.66 31.88 -53.51
C GLY A 271 -12.56 31.02 -52.63
N ALA A 272 -13.81 30.74 -53.02
CA ALA A 272 -14.72 29.92 -52.21
C ALA A 272 -14.32 28.44 -52.22
N VAL A 273 -14.34 27.80 -51.05
CA VAL A 273 -14.08 26.36 -50.90
C VAL A 273 -15.36 25.58 -51.18
N ASN A 274 -15.32 24.69 -52.17
CA ASN A 274 -16.44 23.86 -52.62
C ASN A 274 -16.25 22.40 -52.18
N PHE A 275 -17.38 21.70 -52.00
CA PHE A 275 -17.37 20.26 -51.78
C PHE A 275 -16.91 19.50 -53.02
N PRO A 276 -16.37 18.29 -52.86
CA PRO A 276 -15.75 17.55 -53.96
C PRO A 276 -16.74 17.16 -55.07
N THR A 277 -18.01 17.02 -54.71
CA THR A 277 -19.14 16.67 -55.59
C THR A 277 -19.62 17.81 -56.47
N PHE A 278 -19.25 19.07 -56.17
CA PHE A 278 -19.61 20.20 -57.00
C PHE A 278 -18.68 20.31 -58.21
N THR A 279 -19.28 20.40 -59.41
CA THR A 279 -18.61 20.70 -60.68
C THR A 279 -18.51 22.20 -60.96
N GLU A 280 -19.33 23.00 -60.26
CA GLU A 280 -19.40 24.46 -60.34
C GLU A 280 -19.29 25.09 -58.95
N CYS A 281 -18.73 26.29 -58.85
CA CYS A 281 -18.56 26.96 -57.57
C CYS A 281 -19.92 27.39 -56.99
N HIS A 282 -20.21 26.98 -55.75
CA HIS A 282 -21.46 27.32 -55.08
C HIS A 282 -21.69 28.83 -54.90
N LYS A 283 -20.62 29.63 -54.96
CA LYS A 283 -20.66 31.08 -54.73
C LYS A 283 -20.74 31.90 -56.02
N CYS A 284 -20.07 31.47 -57.10
CA CYS A 284 -19.95 32.28 -58.31
C CYS A 284 -20.25 31.52 -59.62
N GLY A 285 -20.57 30.23 -59.55
CA GLY A 285 -20.87 29.40 -60.73
C GLY A 285 -19.65 29.02 -61.60
N ALA A 286 -18.45 29.52 -61.30
CA ALA A 286 -17.25 29.16 -62.06
C ALA A 286 -16.99 27.64 -62.00
N LEU A 287 -16.66 27.03 -63.13
CA LEU A 287 -16.33 25.61 -63.23
C LEU A 287 -15.11 25.27 -62.37
N LYS A 288 -15.09 24.03 -61.88
CA LYS A 288 -13.95 23.45 -61.18
C LYS A 288 -12.74 23.38 -62.12
N GLY A 289 -11.73 24.20 -61.83
CA GLY A 289 -10.42 24.19 -62.49
C GLY A 289 -9.50 23.09 -62.00
#